data_AF-A0A177QXH0-F1
#
_entry.id   AF-A0A177QXH0-F1
#
_cell.length_a   1.000
_cell.length_b   1.000
_cell.length_c   1.000
_cell.angle_alpha   90.00
_cell.angle_beta   90.00
_cell.angle_gamma   90.00
#
_symmetry.space_group_name_H-M   'P 1'
#
loop_
_entity.id
_entity.type
_entity.pdbx_description
1 polymer ?
#
loop_
_entity_poly.entity_id
_entity_poly.type
_entity_poly.pdbx_seq_one_letter_code
_entity_poly.pdbx_strand_id
1 'polypeptide(L)'
;MEPDTLGAALKVVAVVVIGVPLLVFLLQERLIFMPQRLSDAAMADIQTRFPKGQSVFGQAADGTKLHAWHLPGPPGAPLVFYFGGNAEDVSWMLGEATASIPSRVRRASPRRSSAWLRAAIASSRRNMPSFSSTHQRILE
;
A
#
# COMPACT_ATOMS: atom_id res chain seq x y z
N MET A 1 26.51 -8.58 50.81
CA MET A 1 26.31 -9.58 49.74
C MET A 1 27.66 -10.15 49.40
N GLU A 2 27.78 -11.46 49.30
CA GLU A 2 29.00 -12.05 48.73
C GLU A 2 29.15 -11.61 47.27
N PRO A 3 30.39 -11.40 46.79
CA PRO A 3 30.67 -10.97 45.42
C PRO A 3 30.05 -11.90 44.36
N ASP A 4 29.94 -13.20 44.67
CA ASP A 4 29.30 -14.19 43.81
C ASP A 4 27.80 -13.96 43.66
N THR A 5 27.12 -13.55 44.74
CA THR A 5 25.69 -13.21 44.70
C THR A 5 25.43 -11.95 43.88
N LEU A 6 26.31 -10.94 44.01
CA LEU A 6 26.21 -9.71 43.21
C LEU A 6 26.45 -9.99 41.72
N GLY A 7 27.45 -10.80 41.39
CA GLY A 7 27.72 -11.22 40.01
C GLY A 7 26.57 -12.01 39.40
N ALA A 8 25.95 -12.91 40.17
CA ALA A 8 24.76 -13.63 39.75
C ALA A 8 23.57 -12.68 39.50
N ALA A 9 23.32 -11.74 40.42
CA ALA A 9 22.25 -10.77 40.28
C ALA A 9 22.43 -9.89 39.03
N LEU A 10 23.66 -9.41 38.77
CA LEU A 10 23.95 -8.59 37.59
C LEU A 10 23.73 -9.34 36.27
N LYS A 11 24.07 -10.63 36.21
CA LYS A 11 23.79 -11.46 35.03
C LYS A 11 22.29 -11.60 34.77
N VAL A 12 21.50 -11.84 35.82
CA VAL A 12 20.04 -11.92 35.71
C VAL A 12 19.47 -10.59 35.20
N VAL A 13 19.90 -9.47 35.77
CA VAL A 13 19.48 -8.14 35.32
C VAL A 13 19.84 -7.91 33.86
N ALA A 14 21.06 -8.23 33.45
CA ALA A 14 21.50 -8.09 32.06
C ALA A 14 20.66 -8.95 31.10
N VAL A 15 20.37 -10.21 31.47
CA VAL A 15 19.51 -11.10 30.68
C VAL A 15 18.09 -10.55 30.56
N VAL A 16 17.52 -9.98 31.62
CA VAL A 16 16.17 -9.41 31.56
C VAL A 16 16.15 -8.14 30.69
N VAL A 17 17.09 -7.23 30.93
CA VAL A 17 17.16 -5.93 30.25
C VAL A 17 17.44 -6.08 28.76
N ILE A 18 18.23 -7.07 28.33
CA ILE A 18 18.57 -7.29 26.92
C ILE A 18 17.66 -8.36 26.29
N GLY A 19 17.48 -9.47 26.98
CA GLY A 19 16.77 -10.64 26.47
C GLY A 19 15.29 -10.39 26.25
N VAL A 20 14.61 -9.65 27.13
CA VAL A 20 13.18 -9.36 26.95
C VAL A 20 12.94 -8.46 25.74
N PRO A 21 13.61 -7.30 25.58
CA PRO A 21 13.45 -6.47 24.38
C PRO A 21 13.85 -7.19 23.10
N LEU A 22 14.92 -7.99 23.12
CA LEU A 22 15.32 -8.79 21.96
C LEU A 22 14.23 -9.80 21.58
N LEU A 23 13.65 -10.49 22.55
CA LEU A 23 12.54 -11.42 22.32
C LEU A 23 11.32 -10.69 21.74
N VAL A 24 10.95 -9.53 22.30
CA VAL A 24 9.86 -8.70 21.78
C VAL A 24 10.15 -8.24 20.36
N PHE A 25 11.37 -7.80 20.07
CA PHE A 25 11.80 -7.39 18.74
C PHE A 25 11.68 -8.54 17.73
N LEU A 26 12.07 -9.75 18.11
CA LEU A 26 11.96 -10.93 17.24
C LEU A 26 10.50 -11.39 17.04
N LEU A 27 9.63 -11.15 18.03
CA LEU A 27 8.22 -11.54 17.96
C LEU A 27 7.29 -10.41 17.48
N GLN A 28 7.81 -9.21 17.25
CA GLN A 28 7.00 -8.01 17.00
C GLN A 28 6.04 -8.16 15.82
N GLU A 29 6.46 -8.81 14.74
CA GLU A 29 5.62 -9.00 13.56
C GLU A 29 4.36 -9.81 13.88
N ARG A 30 4.49 -10.81 14.76
CA ARG A 30 3.35 -11.65 15.20
C ARG A 30 2.48 -10.97 16.25
N LEU A 31 3.03 -10.04 17.01
CA LEU A 31 2.31 -9.29 18.04
C LEU A 31 1.53 -8.12 17.44
N ILE A 32 2.06 -7.50 16.39
CA ILE A 32 1.46 -6.33 15.74
C ILE A 32 0.46 -6.76 14.68
N PHE A 33 0.77 -7.76 13.83
CA PHE A 33 -0.10 -8.19 12.74
C PHE A 33 -0.86 -9.46 13.11
N MET A 34 -2.01 -9.32 13.76
CA MET A 34 -2.90 -10.44 14.06
C MET A 34 -3.86 -10.70 12.90
N PRO A 35 -3.74 -11.82 12.17
CA PRO A 35 -4.66 -12.13 11.08
C PRO A 35 -6.05 -12.43 11.63
N GLN A 36 -7.04 -11.62 11.27
CA GLN A 36 -8.45 -11.90 11.54
C GLN A 36 -9.01 -12.73 10.40
N ARG A 37 -9.24 -14.02 10.65
CA ARG A 37 -9.88 -14.90 9.67
C ARG A 37 -11.39 -14.73 9.76
N LEU A 38 -12.01 -14.46 8.61
CA LEU A 38 -13.46 -14.59 8.46
C LEU A 38 -13.84 -16.07 8.57
N SER A 39 -14.89 -16.37 9.34
CA SER A 39 -15.47 -17.71 9.38
C SER A 39 -16.24 -17.99 8.08
N ASP A 40 -16.36 -19.26 7.71
CA ASP A 40 -17.10 -19.66 6.50
C ASP A 40 -18.56 -19.17 6.54
N ALA A 41 -19.18 -19.17 7.73
CA ALA A 41 -20.52 -18.63 7.94
C ALA A 41 -20.58 -17.12 7.70
N ALA A 42 -19.60 -16.36 8.19
CA ALA A 42 -19.52 -14.92 7.95
C ALA A 42 -19.27 -14.61 6.47
N MET A 43 -18.43 -15.38 5.79
CA MET A 43 -18.21 -15.24 4.35
C MET A 43 -19.50 -15.48 3.54
N ALA A 44 -20.27 -16.51 3.91
CA ALA A 44 -21.55 -16.81 3.26
C ALA A 44 -22.60 -15.73 3.48
N ASP A 45 -22.67 -15.16 4.69
CA ASP A 45 -23.55 -14.03 5.00
C ASP A 45 -23.20 -12.78 4.16
N ILE A 46 -21.91 -12.43 4.11
CA ILE A 46 -21.41 -11.30 3.31
C ILE A 46 -21.75 -11.48 1.82
N GLN A 47 -21.54 -12.67 1.25
CA GLN A 47 -21.88 -12.96 -0.15
C GLN A 47 -23.39 -12.85 -0.41
N THR A 48 -24.22 -13.25 0.55
CA THR A 48 -25.68 -13.12 0.45
C THR A 48 -26.10 -11.64 0.47
N ARG A 49 -25.48 -10.84 1.34
CA ARG A 49 -25.76 -9.41 1.47
C ARG A 49 -25.24 -8.57 0.29
N PHE A 50 -24.11 -8.97 -0.29
CA PHE A 50 -23.44 -8.26 -1.38
C PHE A 50 -23.22 -9.19 -2.58
N PRO A 51 -24.27 -9.53 -3.35
CA PRO A 51 -24.20 -10.51 -4.43
C PRO A 51 -23.30 -10.10 -5.61
N LYS A 52 -22.95 -8.81 -5.72
CA LYS A 52 -21.98 -8.29 -6.70
C LYS A 52 -20.53 -8.38 -6.22
N GLY A 53 -20.30 -8.58 -4.92
CA GLY A 53 -18.98 -8.72 -4.32
C GLY A 53 -18.43 -10.11 -4.54
N GLN A 54 -17.44 -10.23 -5.43
CA GLN A 54 -16.78 -11.48 -5.72
C GLN A 54 -15.64 -11.71 -4.72
N SER A 55 -15.65 -12.87 -4.06
CA SER A 55 -14.53 -13.31 -3.23
C SER A 55 -13.39 -13.78 -4.12
N VAL A 56 -12.23 -13.14 -4.04
CA VAL A 56 -11.04 -13.50 -4.82
C VAL A 56 -9.87 -13.80 -3.90
N PHE A 57 -9.02 -14.74 -4.31
CA PHE A 57 -7.80 -15.10 -3.59
C PHE A 57 -6.59 -14.89 -4.49
N GLY A 58 -5.55 -14.27 -3.93
CA GLY A 58 -4.25 -14.07 -4.56
C GLY A 58 -3.14 -14.74 -3.75
N GLN A 59 -2.04 -15.02 -4.42
CA GLN A 59 -0.84 -15.57 -3.80
C GLN A 59 0.25 -14.50 -3.84
N ALA A 60 0.72 -14.05 -2.68
CA ALA A 60 1.87 -13.16 -2.59
C ALA A 60 3.18 -13.94 -2.79
N ALA A 61 4.24 -13.22 -3.17
CA ALA A 61 5.55 -13.79 -3.51
C ALA A 61 6.21 -14.55 -2.33
N ASP A 62 5.87 -14.18 -1.11
CA ASP A 62 6.33 -14.80 0.14
C ASP A 62 5.56 -16.07 0.53
N GLY A 63 4.56 -16.49 -0.27
CA GLY A 63 3.69 -17.62 0.06
C GLY A 63 2.46 -17.24 0.90
N THR A 64 2.24 -15.96 1.20
CA THR A 64 1.02 -15.51 1.90
C THR A 64 -0.20 -15.57 0.98
N LYS A 65 -1.25 -16.27 1.42
CA LYS A 65 -2.55 -16.32 0.72
C LYS A 65 -3.37 -15.09 1.11
N LEU A 66 -3.63 -14.22 0.14
CA LEU A 66 -4.39 -12.99 0.32
C LEU A 66 -5.84 -13.21 -0.13
N HIS A 67 -6.79 -12.67 0.64
CA HIS A 67 -8.20 -12.60 0.27
C HIS A 67 -8.57 -11.16 -0.03
N ALA A 68 -9.42 -10.95 -1.02
CA ALA A 68 -10.00 -9.65 -1.30
C ALA A 68 -11.44 -9.79 -1.80
N TRP A 69 -12.19 -8.69 -1.68
CA TRP A 69 -13.47 -8.54 -2.34
C TRP A 69 -13.32 -7.71 -3.61
N HIS A 70 -13.78 -8.27 -4.73
CA HIS A 70 -13.79 -7.61 -6.01
C HIS A 70 -15.21 -7.16 -6.38
N LEU A 71 -15.37 -5.87 -6.62
CA LEU A 71 -16.62 -5.30 -7.13
C LEU A 71 -16.43 -4.89 -8.60
N PRO A 72 -17.20 -5.46 -9.54
CA PRO A 72 -17.06 -5.13 -10.95
C PRO A 72 -17.56 -3.71 -11.22
N GLY A 73 -16.69 -2.87 -11.77
CA GLY A 73 -17.02 -1.56 -12.30
C GLY A 73 -17.48 -1.61 -13.77
N PRO A 74 -18.00 -0.50 -14.32
CA PRO A 74 -18.33 -0.40 -15.74
C PRO A 74 -17.07 -0.55 -16.63
N PRO A 75 -17.22 -1.02 -17.88
CA PRO A 75 -16.10 -1.17 -18.81
C PRO A 75 -15.29 0.13 -18.97
N GLY A 76 -13.96 0.04 -18.85
CA GLY A 76 -13.05 1.17 -18.95
C GLY A 76 -12.96 2.03 -17.69
N ALA A 77 -13.55 1.61 -16.57
CA ALA A 77 -13.35 2.26 -15.28
C ALA A 77 -11.91 2.01 -14.77
N PRO A 78 -11.31 2.97 -14.04
CA PRO A 78 -10.07 2.72 -13.34
C PRO A 78 -10.26 1.65 -12.26
N LEU A 79 -9.23 0.84 -12.04
CA LEU A 79 -9.17 -0.11 -10.94
C LEU A 79 -8.64 0.59 -9.69
N VAL A 80 -9.30 0.40 -8.55
CA VAL A 80 -8.88 0.91 -7.24
C VAL A 80 -8.62 -0.30 -6.33
N PHE A 81 -7.44 -0.31 -5.71
CA PHE A 81 -7.11 -1.23 -4.64
C PHE A 81 -7.22 -0.49 -3.32
N TYR A 82 -8.01 -1.05 -2.41
CA TYR A 82 -8.08 -0.59 -1.03
C TYR A 82 -7.50 -1.67 -0.12
N PHE A 83 -6.57 -1.26 0.73
CA PHE A 83 -5.98 -2.11 1.76
C PHE A 83 -6.40 -1.54 3.11
N GLY A 84 -7.08 -2.36 3.90
CA GLY A 84 -7.43 -2.01 5.27
C GLY A 84 -6.20 -1.82 6.15
N GLY A 85 -6.42 -1.20 7.30
CA GLY A 85 -5.45 -1.13 8.38
C GLY A 85 -5.19 -2.48 9.03
N ASN A 86 -4.40 -2.45 10.10
CA ASN A 86 -4.03 -3.64 10.83
C ASN A 86 -5.26 -4.39 11.37
N ALA A 87 -5.32 -5.70 11.12
CA ALA A 87 -6.41 -6.59 11.55
C ALA A 87 -7.82 -6.19 11.06
N GLU A 88 -7.92 -5.28 10.09
CA GLU A 88 -9.19 -4.85 9.54
C GLU A 88 -9.78 -5.91 8.60
N ASP A 89 -11.06 -6.21 8.79
CA ASP A 89 -11.88 -6.88 7.78
C ASP A 89 -12.45 -5.81 6.84
N VAL A 90 -12.15 -5.83 5.55
CA VAL A 90 -12.65 -4.83 4.59
C VAL A 90 -14.06 -5.13 4.06
N SER A 91 -14.71 -6.21 4.51
CA SER A 91 -16.05 -6.59 4.06
C SER A 91 -17.11 -5.53 4.36
N TRP A 92 -16.96 -4.76 5.45
CA TRP A 92 -17.90 -3.69 5.81
C TRP A 92 -17.89 -2.52 4.83
N MET A 93 -16.81 -2.33 4.07
CA MET A 93 -16.72 -1.30 3.03
C MET A 93 -17.49 -1.65 1.75
N LEU A 94 -17.94 -2.90 1.58
CA LEU A 94 -18.67 -3.31 0.38
C LEU A 94 -19.92 -2.47 0.12
N GLY A 95 -20.61 -2.04 1.19
CA GLY A 95 -21.79 -1.18 1.06
C GLY A 95 -21.45 0.19 0.47
N GLU A 96 -20.43 0.85 1.01
CA GLU A 96 -19.98 2.17 0.57
C GLU A 96 -19.31 2.10 -0.83
N ALA A 97 -18.50 1.08 -1.07
CA ALA A 97 -17.89 0.82 -2.36
C ALA A 97 -18.95 0.57 -3.44
N THR A 98 -20.00 -0.21 -3.14
CA THR A 98 -21.10 -0.44 -4.10
C THR A 98 -21.86 0.85 -4.41
N ALA A 99 -22.08 1.70 -3.41
CA ALA A 99 -22.76 2.98 -3.59
C ALA A 99 -21.93 4.01 -4.38
N SER A 100 -20.61 3.92 -4.32
CA SER A 100 -19.69 4.87 -4.98
C SER A 100 -19.33 4.51 -6.42
N ILE A 101 -19.61 3.28 -6.89
CA ILE A 101 -19.35 2.88 -8.28
C ILE A 101 -20.21 3.74 -9.23
N PRO A 102 -19.59 4.58 -10.10
CA PRO A 102 -20.35 5.39 -11.03
C PRO A 102 -21.10 4.51 -12.02
N SER A 103 -22.36 4.85 -12.33
CA SER A 103 -23.15 4.13 -13.34
C SER A 103 -22.62 4.31 -14.77
N ARG A 104 -21.76 5.31 -15.01
CA ARG A 104 -21.03 5.52 -16.27
C ARG A 104 -19.63 6.06 -16.00
N VAL A 105 -18.65 5.52 -16.71
CA VAL A 105 -17.34 6.17 -16.82
C VAL A 105 -17.53 7.43 -17.66
N ARG A 106 -17.42 8.61 -17.04
CA ARG A 106 -17.23 9.85 -17.80
C ARG A 106 -15.90 9.71 -18.51
N ARG A 107 -15.94 9.37 -19.80
CA ARG A 107 -14.76 9.36 -20.68
C ARG A 107 -14.12 10.74 -20.54
N ALA A 108 -12.93 10.82 -19.95
CA ALA A 108 -12.17 12.06 -19.94
C ALA A 108 -12.04 12.52 -21.40
N SER A 109 -12.59 13.68 -21.72
CA SER A 109 -12.61 14.15 -23.10
C SER A 109 -11.17 14.35 -23.58
N PRO A 110 -10.75 13.80 -24.73
CA PRO A 110 -9.38 14.00 -25.25
C PRO A 110 -9.07 15.42 -25.76
N ARG A 111 -9.87 16.45 -25.44
CA ARG A 111 -9.77 17.77 -26.06
C ARG A 111 -9.89 18.91 -25.03
N ARG A 112 -8.73 19.40 -24.55
CA ARG A 112 -8.36 20.82 -24.36
C ARG A 112 -7.05 20.99 -23.58
N SER A 113 -5.93 20.42 -24.07
CA SER A 113 -4.60 20.71 -23.48
C SER A 113 -3.47 20.95 -24.49
N SER A 114 -3.76 20.94 -25.80
CA SER A 114 -2.72 21.16 -26.82
C SER A 114 -2.44 22.62 -27.17
N ALA A 115 -3.32 23.57 -26.82
CA ALA A 115 -3.10 24.98 -27.11
C ALA A 115 -2.06 25.60 -26.18
N TRP A 116 -2.15 25.34 -24.87
CA TRP A 116 -1.20 25.85 -23.88
C TRP A 116 0.19 25.20 -24.00
N LEU A 117 0.25 23.89 -24.29
CA LEU A 117 1.52 23.18 -24.47
C LEU A 117 2.27 23.66 -25.74
N ARG A 118 1.54 23.96 -26.82
CA ARG A 118 2.14 24.54 -28.04
C ARG A 118 2.55 26.00 -27.84
N ALA A 119 1.79 26.79 -27.08
CA ALA A 119 2.15 28.17 -26.75
C ALA A 119 3.42 28.24 -25.87
N ALA A 120 3.57 27.32 -24.91
CA ALA A 120 4.74 27.25 -24.03
C ALA A 120 6.03 26.84 -24.76
N ILE A 121 5.94 25.92 -25.73
CA ILE A 121 7.10 25.52 -26.55
C ILE A 121 7.47 26.63 -27.56
N ALA A 122 6.50 27.38 -28.07
CA ALA A 122 6.73 28.49 -28.99
C ALA A 122 7.29 29.76 -28.30
N SER A 123 7.04 29.97 -27.01
CA SER A 123 7.64 31.07 -26.24
C SER A 123 9.09 30.77 -25.83
N SER A 124 9.42 29.50 -25.61
CA SER A 124 10.78 29.06 -25.25
C SER A 124 11.83 29.29 -26.36
N ARG A 125 11.44 29.25 -27.64
CA ARG A 125 12.37 29.46 -28.77
C ARG A 125 12.71 30.92 -29.08
N ARG A 126 11.99 31.89 -28.51
CA ARG A 126 12.22 33.32 -28.81
C ARG A 126 13.19 34.03 -27.86
N ASN A 127 13.66 33.37 -26.80
CA ASN A 127 14.40 34.03 -25.72
C ASN A 127 15.69 33.31 -25.32
N MET A 128 16.39 32.66 -26.26
CA MET A 128 17.75 32.17 -26.00
C MET A 128 18.77 33.25 -26.37
N PRO A 129 19.61 33.72 -25.42
CA PRO A 129 20.80 34.47 -25.76
C PRO A 129 21.80 33.54 -26.48
N SER A 130 22.45 34.04 -27.53
CA SER A 130 23.48 33.29 -28.24
C SER A 130 24.65 32.99 -27.31
N PHE A 131 24.82 31.72 -26.93
CA PHE A 131 26.03 31.28 -26.25
C PHE A 131 27.13 31.08 -27.30
N SER A 132 28.17 31.92 -27.23
CA SER A 132 29.40 31.76 -28.00
C SER A 132 30.15 30.52 -27.54
N SER A 133 30.55 29.70 -28.51
CA SER A 133 31.41 28.53 -28.32
C SER A 133 32.76 28.89 -27.70
N THR A 134 33.07 28.41 -26.49
CA THR A 134 34.46 28.22 -26.06
C THR A 134 34.51 27.06 -25.05
N HIS A 135 35.54 26.25 -25.18
CA HIS A 135 35.87 25.02 -24.41
C HIS A 135 35.31 23.69 -24.92
N GLN A 136 35.87 23.26 -26.05
CA GLN A 136 36.08 21.85 -26.34
C GLN A 136 37.59 21.58 -26.26
N ARG A 137 38.05 21.14 -25.09
CA ARG A 137 39.34 20.46 -24.92
C ARG A 137 39.27 19.67 -23.63
N ILE A 138 39.24 18.35 -23.75
CA ILE A 138 39.84 17.32 -22.88
C ILE A 138 39.37 15.98 -23.50
N LEU A 139 40.18 15.52 -24.45
CA LEU A 139 40.41 14.12 -24.75
C LEU A 139 41.93 14.05 -24.87
N GLU A 140 42.60 13.70 -23.78
CA GLU A 140 43.83 12.88 -23.71
C GLU A 140 43.86 12.21 -22.33
#